data_AF-A0AAV8WY56-F1
#
_entry.id   AF-A0AAV8WY56-F1
#
_cell.length_a   1.000
_cell.length_b   1.000
_cell.length_c   1.000
_cell.angle_alpha   90.00
_cell.angle_beta   90.00
_cell.angle_gamma   90.00
#
_symmetry.space_group_name_H-M   'P 1'
#
loop_
_entity.id
_entity.type
_entity.pdbx_description
1 polymer ?
#
loop_
_entity_poly.entity_id
_entity_poly.type
_entity_poly.pdbx_seq_one_letter_code
_entity_poly.pdbx_strand_id
1 'polypeptide(L)'
;MFFDNFFNSIALLDDLLGDKIYACGTMRRRRKNEPKHIVNDKTKVERGTCDWVISKTGLLYVKWMDNKPVLFLSNFHSSANAEIVRRK
;
A
#
# COMPACT_ATOMS: atom_id res chain seq x y z
N MET A 1 1.47 -11.85 8.76
CA MET A 1 1.72 -10.84 9.81
C MET A 1 0.99 -9.56 9.46
N PHE A 2 0.54 -8.82 10.48
CA PHE A 2 -0.10 -7.52 10.29
C PHE A 2 0.67 -6.48 11.10
N PHE A 3 1.09 -5.40 10.45
CA PHE A 3 1.87 -4.34 11.07
C PHE A 3 1.06 -3.05 11.17
N ASP A 4 1.26 -2.33 12.27
CA ASP A 4 0.91 -0.92 12.31
C ASP A 4 1.92 -0.10 11.48
N ASN A 5 1.53 1.13 11.15
CA ASN A 5 2.26 2.09 10.32
C ASN A 5 3.70 2.37 10.77
N PHE A 6 4.04 2.10 12.03
CA PHE A 6 5.39 2.29 12.56
C PHE A 6 6.36 1.21 12.04
N PHE A 7 5.93 -0.04 11.96
CA PHE A 7 6.81 -1.15 11.59
C PHE A 7 6.78 -1.46 10.08
N ASN A 8 5.67 -1.13 9.42
CA ASN A 8 5.51 -1.47 8.02
C ASN A 8 6.42 -0.63 7.09
N SER A 9 7.29 -1.28 6.31
CA SER A 9 8.19 -0.61 5.37
C SER A 9 8.51 -1.49 4.17
N ILE A 10 8.89 -0.87 3.05
CA ILE A 10 9.20 -1.56 1.79
C ILE A 10 10.35 -2.55 1.97
N ALA A 11 11.45 -2.12 2.60
CA ALA A 11 12.61 -2.98 2.83
C ALA A 11 12.26 -4.21 3.68
N LEU A 12 11.53 -4.00 4.79
CA LEU A 12 11.10 -5.11 5.64
C LEU A 12 10.22 -6.11 4.88
N LEU A 13 9.31 -5.63 4.03
CA LEU A 13 8.40 -6.52 3.31
C LEU A 13 9.09 -7.30 2.17
N ASP A 14 10.09 -6.72 1.53
CA ASP A 14 10.95 -7.42 0.56
C ASP A 14 11.74 -8.53 1.26
N ASP A 15 12.37 -8.25 2.40
CA ASP A 15 13.14 -9.23 3.17
C ASP A 15 12.24 -10.40 3.61
N LEU A 16 11.08 -10.07 4.20
CA LEU A 16 10.10 -11.06 4.63
C LEU A 16 9.56 -11.89 3.46
N LEU A 17 9.40 -11.29 2.27
CA LEU A 17 8.97 -12.05 1.09
C LEU A 17 10.02 -13.08 0.66
N GLY A 18 11.31 -12.72 0.74
CA GLY A 18 12.42 -13.66 0.53
C GLY A 18 12.37 -14.86 1.49
N ASP A 19 12.00 -14.61 2.75
CA ASP A 19 11.81 -15.65 3.78
C ASP A 19 10.45 -16.38 3.69
N LYS A 20 9.63 -16.09 2.67
CA LYS A 20 8.26 -16.61 2.50
C LYS A 20 7.32 -16.28 3.66
N ILE A 21 7.58 -15.16 4.33
CA ILE A 21 6.74 -14.63 5.40
C ILE A 21 5.85 -13.53 4.83
N TYR A 22 4.55 -13.79 4.84
CA TYR A 22 3.57 -12.82 4.33
C TYR A 22 3.22 -11.76 5.37
N ALA A 23 3.26 -10.50 4.96
CA ALA A 23 2.95 -9.36 5.81
C ALA A 23 2.23 -8.24 5.05
N CYS A 24 1.42 -7.48 5.79
CA CYS A 24 0.81 -6.26 5.28
C CYS A 24 0.46 -5.28 6.41
N GLY A 25 0.07 -4.07 6.05
CA GLY A 25 -0.37 -3.07 7.01
C GLY A 25 -0.49 -1.68 6.40
N THR A 26 -0.85 -0.71 7.23
CA THR A 26 -0.75 0.70 6.85
C THR A 26 0.70 1.15 6.86
N MET A 27 1.02 2.25 6.17
CA MET A 27 2.37 2.80 6.11
C MET A 27 2.34 4.31 6.34
N ARG A 28 3.33 4.86 7.06
CA ARG A 28 3.49 6.33 7.15
C ARG A 28 4.04 6.89 5.84
N ARG A 29 3.60 8.10 5.47
CA ARG A 29 4.20 8.89 4.39
C ARG A 29 5.69 9.16 4.63
N ARG A 30 6.42 9.43 3.54
CA ARG A 30 7.85 9.80 3.54
C ARG A 30 8.78 8.69 4.03
N ARG A 31 8.37 7.44 3.86
CA ARG A 31 9.25 6.28 4.04
C ARG A 31 10.22 6.20 2.84
N LYS A 32 11.40 5.63 3.07
CA LYS A 32 12.39 5.42 2.01
C LYS A 32 11.79 4.51 0.91
N ASN A 33 12.13 4.79 -0.34
CA ASN A 33 11.70 4.06 -1.54
C ASN A 33 10.19 4.13 -1.86
N GLU A 34 9.46 5.04 -1.24
CA GLU A 34 8.05 5.27 -1.52
C GLU A 34 7.83 5.70 -3.00
N PRO A 35 6.84 5.13 -3.72
CA PRO A 35 6.53 5.48 -5.10
C PRO A 35 5.98 6.91 -5.20
N LYS A 36 6.89 7.86 -5.46
CA LYS A 36 6.59 9.30 -5.49
C LYS A 36 5.49 9.69 -6.47
N HIS A 37 5.36 8.98 -7.58
CA HIS A 37 4.35 9.26 -8.61
C HIS A 37 2.92 9.08 -8.07
N ILE A 38 2.67 8.09 -7.21
CA ILE A 38 1.36 7.89 -6.56
C ILE A 38 1.19 8.83 -5.37
N VAL A 39 2.23 8.97 -4.54
CA VAL A 39 2.10 9.66 -3.26
C VAL A 39 2.01 11.18 -3.41
N ASN A 40 2.75 11.72 -4.37
CA ASN A 40 2.74 13.15 -4.70
C ASN A 40 1.68 13.50 -5.73
N ASP A 41 0.88 12.55 -6.20
CA ASP A 41 -0.28 12.87 -7.01
C ASP A 41 -1.25 13.74 -6.18
N LYS A 42 -1.34 15.01 -6.59
CA LYS A 42 -2.16 16.07 -6.00
C LYS A 42 -3.47 16.26 -6.74
N THR A 43 -3.74 15.45 -7.76
CA THR A 43 -5.04 15.44 -8.42
C THR A 43 -6.11 15.25 -7.34
N LYS A 44 -7.16 16.08 -7.36
CA LYS A 44 -8.26 15.97 -6.39
C LYS A 44 -8.99 14.66 -6.69
N VAL A 45 -8.55 13.58 -6.05
CA VAL A 45 -9.21 12.27 -6.12
C VAL A 45 -10.35 12.25 -5.11
N GLU A 46 -11.49 11.73 -5.54
CA GLU A 46 -12.70 11.66 -4.71
C GLU A 46 -12.50 10.71 -3.52
N ARG A 47 -13.16 11.01 -2.40
CA ARG A 47 -13.19 10.11 -1.24
C ARG A 47 -13.75 8.75 -1.68
N GLY A 48 -13.08 7.67 -1.28
CA GLY A 48 -13.42 6.30 -1.66
C GLY A 48 -12.62 5.76 -2.85
N THR A 49 -11.88 6.61 -3.58
CA THR A 49 -11.02 6.16 -4.69
C THR A 49 -9.67 5.65 -4.18
N CYS A 50 -9.03 4.77 -4.95
CA CYS A 50 -7.70 4.27 -4.66
C CYS A 50 -6.83 4.14 -5.91
N ASP A 51 -5.54 4.42 -5.75
CA ASP A 51 -4.48 4.15 -6.72
C ASP A 51 -3.52 3.11 -6.14
N TRP A 52 -2.86 2.35 -7.01
CA TRP A 52 -1.92 1.32 -6.58
C TRP A 52 -0.78 1.13 -7.57
N VAL A 53 0.33 0.59 -7.09
CA VAL A 53 1.45 0.11 -7.89
C VAL A 53 1.98 -1.18 -7.31
N ILE A 54 2.51 -2.04 -8.17
CA ILE A 54 3.20 -3.27 -7.78
C ILE A 54 4.69 -3.08 -8.06
N SER A 55 5.55 -3.40 -7.09
CA SER A 55 7.00 -3.40 -7.28
C SER A 55 7.44 -4.54 -8.20
N LYS A 56 8.68 -4.49 -8.69
CA LYS A 56 9.27 -5.60 -9.46
C LYS A 56 9.33 -6.92 -8.67
N THR A 57 9.41 -6.83 -7.34
CA THR A 57 9.46 -7.96 -6.41
C THR A 57 8.07 -8.48 -6.02
N GLY A 58 6.98 -7.80 -6.43
CA GLY A 58 5.62 -8.22 -6.11
C GLY A 58 5.00 -7.54 -4.89
N LEU A 59 5.61 -6.48 -4.36
CA LEU A 59 5.02 -5.69 -3.29
C LEU A 59 3.90 -4.79 -3.82
N LEU A 60 2.71 -4.94 -3.26
CA LEU A 60 1.57 -4.08 -3.54
C LEU A 60 1.61 -2.85 -2.64
N TYR A 61 1.65 -1.69 -3.27
CA TYR A 61 1.51 -0.39 -2.64
C TYR A 61 0.16 0.22 -3.03
N VAL A 62 -0.65 0.61 -2.06
CA VAL A 62 -1.97 1.23 -2.28
C VAL A 62 -2.03 2.59 -1.60
N LYS A 63 -2.57 3.57 -2.30
CA LYS A 63 -3.01 4.86 -1.78
C LYS A 63 -4.53 4.91 -1.88
N TRP A 64 -5.22 4.95 -0.74
CA TRP A 64 -6.66 5.11 -0.69
C TRP A 64 -7.01 6.49 -0.13
N MET A 65 -7.98 7.15 -0.75
CA MET A 65 -8.44 8.47 -0.35
C MET A 65 -9.63 8.36 0.59
N ASP A 66 -9.41 8.66 1.88
CA ASP A 66 -10.48 8.95 2.83
C ASP A 66 -10.54 10.48 3.09
N ASN A 67 -10.65 10.95 4.34
CA ASN A 67 -10.48 12.37 4.67
C ASN A 67 -9.05 12.86 4.39
N LYS A 68 -8.08 11.93 4.47
CA LYS A 68 -6.67 12.11 4.11
C LYS A 68 -6.20 10.86 3.36
N PRO A 69 -5.12 10.95 2.57
CA PRO A 69 -4.52 9.78 1.93
C PRO A 69 -4.06 8.77 2.97
N VAL A 70 -4.56 7.55 2.88
CA VAL A 70 -4.10 6.38 3.63
C VAL A 70 -3.21 5.56 2.72
N LEU A 71 -2.06 5.15 3.24
CA LEU A 71 -1.12 4.31 2.51
C LEU A 71 -1.12 2.91 3.11
N PHE A 72 -1.10 1.91 2.24
CA PHE A 72 -1.09 0.51 2.59
C PHE A 72 -0.03 -0.22 1.78
N LEU A 73 0.64 -1.18 2.40
CA LEU A 73 1.71 -1.96 1.81
C LEU A 73 1.53 -3.43 2.16
N SER A 74 1.72 -4.30 1.18
CA SER A 74 1.55 -5.75 1.30
C SER A 74 2.52 -6.51 0.39
N ASN A 75 2.99 -7.68 0.81
CA ASN A 75 3.86 -8.55 0.00
C ASN A 75 3.16 -9.80 -0.59
N PHE A 76 1.85 -9.94 -0.37
CA PHE A 76 1.10 -11.13 -0.80
C PHE A 76 -0.24 -10.83 -1.49
N HIS A 77 -0.65 -9.56 -1.51
CA HIS A 77 -1.89 -9.14 -2.18
C HIS A 77 -1.58 -8.73 -3.62
N SER A 78 -2.44 -9.11 -4.56
CA SER A 78 -2.40 -8.66 -5.96
C SER A 78 -3.51 -7.64 -6.20
N SER A 79 -3.27 -6.68 -7.08
CA SER A 79 -4.29 -5.71 -7.51
C SER A 79 -5.37 -6.31 -8.41
N ALA A 80 -5.14 -7.51 -8.94
CA ALA A 80 -6.09 -8.21 -9.81
C ALA A 80 -7.42 -8.57 -9.12
N ASN A 81 -7.45 -8.60 -7.77
CA ASN A 81 -8.62 -8.97 -6.97
C ASN A 81 -9.28 -7.74 -6.31
N ALA A 82 -9.23 -6.57 -6.96
CA ALA A 82 -9.89 -5.38 -6.43
C ALA A 82 -11.41 -5.45 -6.65
N GLU A 83 -12.17 -5.43 -5.55
CA GLU A 83 -13.64 -5.42 -5.58
C GLU A 83 -14.20 -4.13 -4.96
N ILE A 84 -15.24 -3.56 -5.59
CA ILE A 84 -15.95 -2.40 -5.06
C ILE A 84 -17.15 -2.90 -4.25
N VAL A 85 -17.10 -2.70 -2.93
CA VAL A 85 -18.18 -3.09 -2.02
C VAL A 85 -18.96 -1.86 -1.57
N ARG A 86 -20.26 -1.81 -1.89
CA ARG A 86 -21.18 -0.79 -1.36
C ARG A 86 -21.74 -1.26 -0.01
N ARG A 87 -21.43 -0.56 1.08
CA ARG A 87 -22.02 -0.83 2.40
C ARG A 87 -23.30 0.00 2.55
N LYS A 88 -24.40 -0.65 2.93
CA LYS A 88 -25.69 -0.02 3.27
C LYS A 88 -25.61 0.61 4.66
#